data_AF-A0A679KHW6-F1
#
_entry.id   AF-A0A679KHW6-F1
#
_cell.length_a   1.000
_cell.length_b   1.000
_cell.length_c   1.000
_cell.angle_alpha   90.00
_cell.angle_beta   90.00
_cell.angle_gamma   90.00
#
_symmetry.space_group_name_H-M   'P 1'
#
loop_
_entity.id
_entity.type
_entity.pdbx_description
1 polymer ?
#
loop_
_entity_poly.entity_id
_entity_poly.type
_entity_poly.pdbx_seq_one_letter_code
_entity_poly.pdbx_strand_id
1 'polypeptide(L)' 'MQIEVTAEELRYIIRCGAALAQLLPNTSLPTYCGFDRDQIVEFSARMRNELEKEGLDM' A
#
# COMPACT_ATOMS: atom_id res chain seq x y z
N MET A 1 18.86 3.51 -3.17
CA MET A 1 18.11 4.79 -3.27
C MET A 1 17.02 4.74 -2.20
N GLN A 2 16.98 5.72 -1.30
CA GLN A 2 15.91 5.87 -0.31
C GLN A 2 14.96 6.95 -0.80
N ILE A 3 13.66 6.72 -0.66
CA ILE A 3 12.60 7.68 -0.96
C ILE A 3 11.88 7.95 0.35
N GLU A 4 11.77 9.22 0.72
CA GLU A 4 11.00 9.67 1.88
C GLU A 4 9.57 9.98 1.45
N VAL A 5 8.60 9.64 2.30
CA VAL A 5 7.19 9.96 2.12
C VAL A 5 6.65 10.50 3.43
N THR A 6 5.70 11.42 3.35
CA THR A 6 4.93 11.91 4.48
C THR A 6 3.93 10.86 4.96
N ALA A 7 3.42 11.04 6.18
CA ALA A 7 2.35 10.20 6.72
C ALA A 7 1.09 10.21 5.84
N GLU A 8 0.74 11.36 5.26
CA GLU A 8 -0.43 11.49 4.38
C GLU A 8 -0.23 10.76 3.05
N GLU A 9 0.94 10.88 2.43
CA GLU A 9 1.29 10.12 1.24
C GLU A 9 1.28 8.61 1.52
N LEU A 10 1.78 8.20 2.68
CA LEU A 10 1.77 6.79 3.08
C LEU A 10 0.34 6.26 3.26
N ARG A 11 -0.54 7.01 3.92
CA ARG A 11 -1.97 6.67 4.03
C ARG A 11 -2.65 6.60 2.66
N TYR A 12 -2.36 7.56 1.78
CA TYR A 12 -2.86 7.55 0.42
C TYR A 12 -2.44 6.28 -0.33
N ILE A 13 -1.16 5.94 -0.28
CA ILE A 13 -0.60 4.73 -0.92
C ILE A 13 -1.30 3.45 -0.39
N ILE A 14 -1.48 3.34 0.94
CA ILE A 14 -2.18 2.19 1.56
C ILE A 14 -3.64 2.10 1.06
N ARG A 15 -4.36 3.22 1.00
CA ARG A 15 -5.75 3.28 0.52
C ARG A 15 -5.85 2.91 -0.96
N CYS A 16 -4.93 3.41 -1.79
CA CYS A 16 -4.85 3.05 -3.21
C CYS A 16 -4.57 1.57 -3.41
N GLY A 17 -3.64 0.98 -2.66
CA GLY A 17 -3.37 -0.46 -2.70
C GLY A 17 -4.63 -1.27 -2.40
N ALA A 18 -5.33 -0.93 -1.31
CA ALA A 18 -6.58 -1.59 -0.94
C ALA A 18 -7.66 -1.47 -2.04
N ALA A 19 -7.83 -0.29 -2.63
CA ALA A 19 -8.78 -0.06 -3.71
C ALA A 19 -8.45 -0.91 -4.95
N LEU A 20 -7.18 -0.96 -5.36
CA LEU A 20 -6.73 -1.79 -6.49
C LEU A 20 -7.07 -3.26 -6.25
N ALA A 21 -6.71 -3.80 -5.08
CA ALA A 21 -6.97 -5.19 -4.73
C ALA A 21 -8.47 -5.53 -4.69
N GLN A 22 -9.34 -4.57 -4.38
CA GLN A 22 -10.79 -4.78 -4.33
C GLN A 22 -11.45 -4.69 -5.72
N LEU A 23 -10.97 -3.76 -6.56
CA LEU A 23 -11.66 -3.38 -7.79
C LEU A 23 -11.13 -4.10 -9.04
N LEU A 24 -9.89 -4.59 -9.01
CA LEU A 24 -9.25 -5.18 -10.18
C LEU A 24 -9.09 -6.71 -10.07
N PRO A 25 -9.22 -7.45 -11.18
CA PRO A 25 -8.85 -8.86 -11.25
C PRO A 25 -7.36 -9.07 -10.94
N ASN A 26 -7.02 -10.15 -10.24
CA ASN A 26 -5.62 -10.46 -9.88
C ASN A 26 -4.69 -10.56 -11.08
N THR A 27 -5.19 -11.07 -12.21
CA THR A 27 -4.42 -11.20 -13.45
C THR A 27 -4.03 -9.85 -14.06
N SER A 28 -4.72 -8.77 -13.70
CA SER A 28 -4.47 -7.42 -14.21
C SER A 28 -3.66 -6.53 -13.27
N LEU A 29 -3.63 -6.84 -11.96
CA LEU A 29 -2.95 -6.01 -10.95
C LEU A 29 -1.48 -5.72 -11.28
N PRO A 30 -0.66 -6.72 -11.70
CA PRO A 30 0.74 -6.47 -12.01
C PRO A 30 0.95 -5.46 -13.15
N THR A 31 -0.01 -5.35 -14.08
CA THR A 31 0.08 -4.37 -15.17
C THR A 31 -0.09 -2.93 -14.69
N TYR A 32 -0.90 -2.69 -13.64
CA TYR A 32 -1.21 -1.34 -13.17
C TYR A 32 -0.27 -0.87 -12.05
N CYS A 33 0.12 -1.76 -11.14
CA CYS A 33 0.91 -1.40 -9.97
C CYS A 33 2.15 -2.28 -9.74
N GLY A 34 2.40 -3.28 -10.60
CA GLY A 34 3.53 -4.19 -10.48
C GLY A 34 3.36 -5.27 -9.39
N PHE A 35 2.26 -5.25 -8.63
CA PHE A 35 2.02 -6.18 -7.51
C PHE A 35 0.83 -7.10 -7.81
N ASP A 36 0.85 -8.31 -7.28
CA ASP A 36 -0.36 -9.12 -7.10
C ASP A 36 -1.12 -8.73 -5.81
N ARG A 37 -2.23 -9.42 -5.54
CA ARG A 37 -3.08 -9.13 -4.37
C ARG A 37 -2.37 -9.40 -3.05
N ASP A 38 -1.59 -10.47 -2.97
CA ASP A 38 -0.93 -10.87 -1.73
C ASP A 38 0.20 -9.89 -1.40
N GLN A 39 0.95 -9.47 -2.43
CA GLN A 39 1.96 -8.43 -2.33
C GLN A 39 1.37 -7.08 -1.90
N ILE A 40 0.19 -6.70 -2.41
CA ILE A 40 -0.52 -5.49 -1.96
C ILE A 40 -0.88 -5.59 -0.47
N VAL A 41 -1.40 -6.74 -0.03
CA VAL A 41 -1.79 -6.95 1.37
C VAL A 41 -0.57 -6.88 2.28
N GLU A 42 0.51 -7.59 1.94
CA GLU A 42 1.75 -7.61 2.71
C GLU A 42 2.39 -6.21 2.77
N PHE A 43 2.47 -5.53 1.64
CA PHE A 43 2.99 -4.16 1.58
C PHE A 43 2.16 -3.22 2.45
N SER A 44 0.82 -3.27 2.33
CA SER A 44 -0.08 -2.44 3.13
C SER A 44 0.09 -2.70 4.62
N ALA A 45 0.26 -3.96 5.04
CA ALA A 45 0.50 -4.31 6.43
C ALA A 45 1.83 -3.74 6.94
N ARG A 46 2.92 -3.87 6.17
CA ARG A 46 4.21 -3.28 6.53
C ARG A 46 4.13 -1.77 6.67
N MET A 47 3.48 -1.09 5.75
CA MET A 47 3.35 0.37 5.79
C MET A 47 2.49 0.87 6.96
N ARG A 48 1.43 0.14 7.33
CA ARG A 48 0.66 0.44 8.55
C ARG A 48 1.53 0.33 9.81
N ASN A 49 2.36 -0.70 9.89
CA ASN A 49 3.28 -0.85 11.02
C ASN A 49 4.28 0.31 11.11
N GLU A 50 4.71 0.90 9.99
CA GLU A 50 5.56 2.10 10.01
C GLU A 50 4.81 3.33 10.54
N LEU A 51 3.54 3.53 10.17
CA LEU A 51 2.70 4.59 10.75
C LEU A 51 2.52 4.40 12.27
N GLU A 52 2.23 3.18 12.70
CA GLU A 52 2.02 2.86 14.12
C GLU A 52 3.27 3.12 14.97
N LYS A 53 4.47 2.83 14.46
CA LYS A 53 5.75 3.12 15.16
C LYS A 53 5.94 4.61 15.43
N GLU A 54 5.44 5.46 14.55
CA GLU A 54 5.49 6.91 14.68
C GLU A 54 4.30 7.48 15.49
N GLY A 55 3.43 6.61 16.03
CA GLY A 55 2.24 7.01 16.79
C GLY A 55 1.13 7.60 15.91
N LEU A 56 1.14 7.30 14.61
CA LEU A 56 0.21 7.84 13.63
C LEU A 56 -0.89 6.83 13.29
N ASP A 57 -2.14 7.28 13.31
CA ASP A 57 -3.30 6.47 12.92
C ASP A 57 -3.52 6.43 11.39
N MET A 58 -4.40 5.55 10.90
CA MET A 58 -4.74 5.32 9.47
C MET A 58 -5.84 6.22 8.90
#